data_AF-A0A8J5BTR4-F1
#
_entry.id   AF-A0A8J5BTR4-F1
#
_cell.length_a   1.000
_cell.length_b   1.000
_cell.length_c   1.000
_cell.angle_alpha   90.00
_cell.angle_beta   90.00
_cell.angle_gamma   90.00
#
_symmetry.space_group_name_H-M   'P 1'
#
loop_
_entity.id
_entity.type
_entity.pdbx_description
1 polymer ?
#
loop_
_entity_poly.entity_id
_entity_poly.type
_entity_poly.pdbx_seq_one_letter_code
_entity_poly.pdbx_strand_id
1 'polypeptide(L)'
;MTSLHDVVVNLVLMREHAMDTIRLTRIRVDALGQEISHTTRETNGHLTCEQLSAFEDKMETLQTQLLKAQQVQALTSHFLDVVIRWPSSNLDMRTIRKEARQRLQARLEIEDDENDTNDYDTFPSDPETAMSGLMTLLTRLTV
;
A
#
# COMPACT_ATOMS: atom_id res chain seq x y z
N MET A 1 -23.80 -9.06 -7.92
CA MET A 1 -23.98 -8.07 -6.84
C MET A 1 -22.76 -8.16 -5.93
N THR A 2 -22.06 -7.06 -5.69
CA THR A 2 -20.95 -7.02 -4.71
C THR A 2 -21.56 -6.80 -3.34
N SER A 3 -21.30 -7.69 -2.39
CA SER A 3 -21.88 -7.56 -1.05
C SER A 3 -21.15 -6.49 -0.23
N LEU A 4 -21.81 -5.90 0.77
CA LEU A 4 -21.14 -5.02 1.74
C LEU A 4 -19.91 -5.69 2.37
N HIS A 5 -20.01 -7.00 2.61
CA HIS A 5 -18.90 -7.83 3.07
C HIS A 5 -17.69 -7.77 2.12
N ASP A 6 -17.89 -7.98 0.81
CA ASP A 6 -16.82 -7.90 -0.19
C ASP A 6 -16.19 -6.50 -0.27
N VAL A 7 -17.00 -5.46 -0.14
CA VAL A 7 -16.54 -4.06 -0.10
C VAL A 7 -15.59 -3.84 1.09
N VAL A 8 -15.98 -4.32 2.27
CA VAL A 8 -15.20 -4.16 3.50
C VAL A 8 -13.93 -5.03 3.46
N VAL A 9 -14.00 -6.25 2.92
CA VAL A 9 -12.81 -7.10 2.70
C VAL A 9 -11.80 -6.38 1.79
N ASN A 10 -12.25 -5.77 0.69
CA ASN A 10 -11.37 -5.02 -0.22
C ASN A 10 -10.77 -3.77 0.43
N LEU A 11 -11.56 -3.04 1.23
CA LEU A 11 -11.09 -1.91 2.03
C LEU A 11 -9.98 -2.31 3.01
N VAL A 12 -10.16 -3.43 3.71
CA VAL A 12 -9.14 -3.96 4.62
C VAL A 12 -7.89 -4.35 3.83
N LEU A 13 -8.04 -5.05 2.70
CA LEU A 13 -6.91 -5.42 1.84
C LEU A 13 -6.09 -4.21 1.38
N MET A 14 -6.74 -3.17 0.87
CA MET A 14 -6.07 -1.93 0.45
C MET A 14 -5.33 -1.27 1.61
N ARG A 15 -5.91 -1.27 2.82
CA ARG A 15 -5.25 -0.72 4.00
C ARG A 15 -4.02 -1.52 4.39
N GLU A 16 -4.12 -2.84 4.47
CA GLU A 16 -2.97 -3.69 4.83
C GLU A 16 -1.84 -3.53 3.81
N HIS A 17 -2.16 -3.53 2.51
CA HIS A 17 -1.20 -3.26 1.45
C HIS A 17 -0.53 -1.88 1.61
N ALA A 18 -1.29 -0.83 1.89
CA ALA A 18 -0.74 0.50 2.13
C ALA A 18 0.19 0.53 3.36
N MET A 19 -0.14 -0.19 4.44
CA MET A 19 0.71 -0.30 5.62
C MET A 19 2.02 -1.05 5.32
N ASP A 20 1.97 -2.11 4.53
CA ASP A 20 3.17 -2.84 4.10
C ASP A 20 4.06 -1.97 3.20
N THR A 21 3.48 -1.24 2.25
CA THR A 21 4.22 -0.28 1.43
C THR A 21 4.90 0.78 2.28
N ILE A 22 4.20 1.37 3.26
CA ILE A 22 4.81 2.33 4.21
C ILE A 22 6.01 1.70 4.94
N ARG A 23 5.86 0.46 5.42
CA ARG A 23 6.91 -0.25 6.14
C ARG A 23 8.13 -0.51 5.25
N LEU A 24 7.91 -1.06 4.05
CA LEU A 24 8.97 -1.38 3.09
C LEU A 24 9.67 -0.12 2.57
N THR A 25 8.92 0.95 2.28
CA THR A 25 9.49 2.22 1.85
C THR A 25 10.38 2.83 2.92
N ARG A 26 10.00 2.76 4.20
CA ARG A 26 10.88 3.22 5.31
C ARG A 26 12.18 2.41 5.37
N ILE A 27 12.11 1.09 5.24
CA ILE A 27 13.31 0.24 5.18
C ILE A 27 14.21 0.62 3.99
N ARG A 28 13.60 0.91 2.82
CA ARG A 28 14.34 1.36 1.63
C ARG A 28 14.98 2.73 1.81
N VAL A 29 14.32 3.66 2.51
CA VAL A 29 14.91 4.96 2.89
C VAL A 29 16.13 4.76 3.78
N ASP A 30 16.03 3.91 4.80
CA ASP A 30 17.14 3.61 5.71
C ASP A 30 18.31 2.94 4.96
N ALA A 31 18.00 2.00 4.06
CA ALA A 31 18.99 1.34 3.21
C ALA A 31 19.69 2.33 2.27
N LEU A 32 18.95 3.27 1.68
CA LEU A 32 19.53 4.33 0.83
C LEU A 32 20.46 5.24 1.64
N GLY A 33 20.09 5.58 2.88
CA GLY A 33 20.95 6.35 3.79
C GLY A 33 22.24 5.61 4.14
N GLN A 34 22.18 4.28 4.30
CA GLN A 34 23.36 3.43 4.49
C GLN A 34 24.22 3.36 3.22
N GLU A 35 23.62 3.24 2.04
CA GLU A 35 24.30 3.22 0.74
C GLU A 35 25.07 4.53 0.50
N ILE A 36 24.45 5.68 0.77
CA ILE A 36 25.11 7.00 0.69
C ILE A 36 26.30 7.05 1.65
N SER A 37 26.10 6.63 2.89
CA SER A 37 27.16 6.64 3.92
C SER A 37 28.33 5.73 3.54
N HIS A 38 28.04 4.55 3.00
CA HIS A 38 29.04 3.60 2.51
C HIS A 38 29.82 4.16 1.34
N THR A 39 29.13 4.66 0.31
CA THR A 39 29.74 5.25 -0.88
C THR A 39 30.62 6.43 -0.51
N THR A 40 30.14 7.32 0.37
CA THR A 40 30.93 8.47 0.87
C THR A 40 32.20 8.01 1.57
N ARG A 41 32.15 6.90 2.32
CA ARG A 41 33.33 6.35 2.99
C ARG A 41 34.32 5.74 1.98
N GLU A 42 33.84 4.99 1.00
CA GLU A 42 34.68 4.39 -0.04
C GLU A 42 35.36 5.44 -0.93
N THR A 43 34.67 6.54 -1.20
CA THR A 43 35.21 7.65 -2.00
C THR A 43 35.99 8.66 -1.17
N ASN A 44 36.28 8.40 0.11
CA ASN A 44 36.94 9.33 1.03
C ASN A 44 36.27 10.72 1.09
N GLY A 45 34.95 10.76 0.96
CA GLY A 45 34.14 11.99 0.96
C GLY A 45 33.89 12.60 -0.42
N HIS A 46 34.33 11.97 -1.51
CA HIS A 46 34.17 12.49 -2.86
C HIS A 46 33.04 11.79 -3.61
N LEU A 47 31.80 12.25 -3.40
CA LEU A 47 30.67 11.88 -4.26
C LEU A 47 30.66 12.75 -5.52
N THR A 48 30.40 12.15 -6.68
CA THR A 48 30.18 12.91 -7.91
C THR A 48 28.79 13.54 -7.92
N CYS A 49 28.60 14.60 -8.70
CA CYS A 49 27.27 15.20 -8.88
C CYS A 49 26.27 14.18 -9.45
N GLU A 50 26.72 13.26 -10.31
CA GLU A 50 25.88 12.19 -10.85
C GLU A 50 25.41 11.22 -9.76
N GLN A 51 26.29 10.84 -8.85
CA GLN A 51 25.94 9.97 -7.72
C GLN A 51 24.93 10.66 -6.79
N LEU A 52 25.17 11.93 -6.46
CA LEU A 52 24.24 12.72 -5.64
C LEU A 52 22.87 12.86 -6.31
N SER A 53 22.83 13.19 -7.60
CA SER A 53 21.58 13.29 -8.37
C SER A 53 20.81 11.96 -8.37
N ALA A 54 21.50 10.83 -8.56
CA ALA A 54 20.86 9.52 -8.52
C ALA A 54 20.29 9.18 -7.13
N PHE A 55 20.95 9.63 -6.05
CA PHE A 55 20.42 9.48 -4.70
C PHE A 55 19.20 10.35 -4.45
N GLU A 56 19.21 11.60 -4.93
CA GLU A 56 18.07 12.52 -4.86
C GLU A 56 16.85 11.94 -5.59
N ASP A 57 17.01 11.46 -6.82
CA ASP A 57 15.93 10.85 -7.61
C ASP A 57 15.32 9.62 -6.93
N LYS A 58 16.17 8.73 -6.39
CA LYS A 58 15.74 7.56 -5.62
C LYS A 58 14.97 8.00 -4.37
N MET A 59 15.44 9.05 -3.69
CA MET A 59 14.81 9.56 -2.49
C MET A 59 13.46 10.20 -2.77
N GLU A 60 13.34 11.02 -3.82
CA GLU A 60 12.09 11.61 -4.27
C GLU A 60 11.06 10.54 -4.63
N THR A 61 11.49 9.49 -5.34
CA THR A 61 10.63 8.35 -5.69
C THR A 61 10.09 7.65 -4.44
N LEU A 62 10.95 7.35 -3.47
CA LEU A 62 10.55 6.71 -2.22
C LEU A 62 9.63 7.62 -1.38
N GLN A 63 9.90 8.92 -1.32
CA GLN A 63 9.03 9.88 -0.63
C GLN A 63 7.65 9.98 -1.28
N THR A 64 7.59 9.98 -2.61
CA THR A 64 6.33 9.98 -3.36
C THR A 64 5.53 8.70 -3.10
N GLN A 65 6.18 7.53 -3.13
CA GLN A 65 5.54 6.26 -2.79
C GLN A 65 5.01 6.25 -1.35
N LEU A 66 5.79 6.78 -0.40
CA LEU A 66 5.40 6.89 1.00
C LEU A 66 4.14 7.75 1.16
N LEU A 67 4.12 8.93 0.52
CA LEU A 67 2.99 9.86 0.59
C LEU A 67 1.71 9.22 0.06
N LYS A 68 1.78 8.57 -1.12
CA LYS A 68 0.62 7.88 -1.71
C LYS A 68 0.10 6.77 -0.80
N ALA A 69 1.00 5.94 -0.27
CA ALA A 69 0.61 4.86 0.64
C ALA A 69 -0.03 5.40 1.93
N GLN A 70 0.48 6.50 2.50
CA GLN A 70 -0.12 7.17 3.65
C GLN A 70 -1.53 7.70 3.35
N GLN A 71 -1.74 8.28 2.18
CA GLN A 71 -3.05 8.75 1.75
C GLN A 71 -4.05 7.60 1.61
N VAL A 72 -3.66 6.48 0.97
CA VAL A 72 -4.50 5.28 0.86
C VAL A 72 -4.81 4.69 2.25
N GLN A 73 -3.83 4.63 3.15
CA GLN A 73 -4.01 4.14 4.51
C GLN A 73 -4.98 5.02 5.31
N ALA A 74 -4.89 6.35 5.18
CA ALA A 74 -5.81 7.29 5.83
C ALA A 74 -7.24 7.16 5.29
N LEU A 75 -7.40 7.11 3.96
CA LEU A 75 -8.70 6.96 3.30
C LEU A 75 -9.40 5.67 3.69
N THR A 76 -8.72 4.54 3.53
CA THR A 76 -9.28 3.21 3.86
C THR A 76 -9.63 3.10 5.35
N SER A 77 -8.82 3.68 6.24
CA SER A 77 -9.13 3.73 7.68
C SER A 77 -10.39 4.55 7.96
N HIS A 78 -10.54 5.72 7.32
CA HIS A 78 -11.72 6.55 7.47
C HIS A 78 -13.00 5.82 7.01
N PHE A 79 -12.96 5.16 5.85
CA PHE A 79 -14.11 4.41 5.34
C PHE A 79 -14.48 3.21 6.21
N LEU A 80 -13.49 2.45 6.68
CA LEU A 80 -13.75 1.34 7.61
C LEU A 80 -14.41 1.84 8.90
N ASP A 81 -13.95 2.97 9.42
CA ASP A 81 -14.54 3.60 10.60
C ASP A 81 -16.00 4.02 10.40
N VAL A 82 -16.36 4.50 9.21
CA VAL A 82 -17.74 4.85 8.85
C VAL A 82 -18.60 3.60 8.71
N VAL A 83 -18.11 2.57 8.02
CA VAL A 83 -18.88 1.34 7.74
C VAL A 83 -19.11 0.52 9.02
N ILE A 84 -18.11 0.41 9.90
CA ILE A 84 -18.25 -0.30 11.18
C ILE A 84 -19.29 0.38 12.09
N ARG A 85 -19.37 1.71 12.04
CA ARG A 85 -20.33 2.48 12.83
C ARG A 85 -21.74 2.48 12.24
N TRP A 86 -21.93 1.89 11.05
CA TRP A 86 -23.24 1.85 10.41
C TRP A 86 -24.16 0.83 11.10
N PRO A 87 -25.33 1.24 11.63
CA PRO A 87 -26.17 0.40 12.49
C PRO A 87 -26.68 -0.89 11.85
N SER A 88 -26.85 -0.90 10.53
CA SER A 88 -27.36 -2.05 9.77
C SER A 88 -26.27 -2.93 9.15
N SER A 89 -24.98 -2.70 9.48
CA SER A 89 -23.88 -3.39 8.81
C SER A 89 -23.83 -4.90 9.13
N ASN A 90 -24.17 -5.32 10.35
CA ASN A 90 -24.07 -6.73 10.82
C ASN A 90 -22.74 -7.42 10.43
N LEU A 91 -21.67 -6.63 10.29
CA LEU A 91 -20.38 -7.11 9.81
C LEU A 91 -19.57 -7.69 10.97
N ASP A 92 -19.18 -8.96 10.87
CA ASP A 92 -18.15 -9.51 11.74
C ASP A 92 -16.76 -9.10 11.23
N MET A 93 -16.25 -7.97 11.75
CA MET A 93 -14.93 -7.46 11.41
C MET A 93 -13.79 -8.45 11.72
N ARG A 94 -13.98 -9.40 12.63
CA ARG A 94 -12.98 -10.44 12.90
C ARG A 94 -12.87 -11.40 11.73
N THR A 95 -14.01 -11.85 11.22
CA THR A 95 -14.09 -12.71 10.02
C THR A 95 -13.59 -11.96 8.78
N ILE A 96 -13.98 -10.71 8.59
CA ILE A 96 -13.55 -9.87 7.46
C ILE A 96 -12.03 -9.67 7.45
N ARG A 97 -11.42 -9.36 8.61
CA ARG A 97 -9.96 -9.23 8.69
C ARG A 97 -9.25 -10.56 8.45
N LYS A 98 -9.81 -11.67 8.93
CA LYS A 98 -9.26 -13.00 8.69
C LYS A 98 -9.29 -13.34 7.20
N GLU A 99 -10.40 -13.07 6.54
CA GLU A 99 -10.55 -13.29 5.11
C GLU A 99 -9.64 -12.38 4.28
N ALA A 100 -9.55 -11.10 4.62
CA ALA A 100 -8.61 -10.18 3.98
C ALA A 100 -7.17 -10.70 4.09
N ARG A 101 -6.74 -11.16 5.28
CA ARG A 101 -5.41 -11.76 5.45
C ARG A 101 -5.23 -13.03 4.63
N GLN A 102 -6.23 -13.90 4.56
CA GLN A 102 -6.17 -15.11 3.74
C GLN A 102 -6.08 -14.79 2.25
N ARG A 103 -6.83 -13.78 1.76
CA ARG A 103 -6.75 -13.33 0.36
C ARG A 103 -5.41 -12.66 0.06
N LEU A 104 -4.83 -11.94 1.02
CA LEU A 104 -3.49 -11.37 0.90
C LEU A 104 -2.43 -12.48 0.84
N GLN A 105 -2.50 -13.44 1.76
CA GLN A 105 -1.57 -14.57 1.83
C GLN A 105 -1.67 -15.47 0.59
N ALA A 106 -2.89 -15.80 0.13
CA ALA A 106 -3.08 -16.58 -1.08
C ALA A 106 -2.52 -15.89 -2.34
N ARG A 107 -2.46 -14.55 -2.36
CA ARG A 107 -1.80 -13.81 -3.45
C ARG A 107 -0.28 -13.91 -3.35
N LEU A 108 0.27 -13.79 -2.15
CA LEU A 108 1.71 -13.96 -1.91
C LEU A 108 2.18 -15.39 -2.18
N GLU A 109 1.36 -16.40 -1.90
CA GLU A 109 1.69 -17.81 -2.16
C GLU A 109 1.61 -18.18 -3.66
N ILE A 110 0.88 -17.43 -4.48
CA ILE A 110 0.89 -17.56 -5.95
C ILE A 110 2.18 -16.94 -6.54
N GLU A 111 2.82 -16.00 -5.85
CA GLU A 111 4.06 -15.33 -6.30
C GLU A 111 5.33 -16.20 -6.14
N ASP A 112 5.31 -17.24 -5.30
CA ASP A 112 6.47 -18.12 -5.09
C ASP A 112 6.62 -19.23 -6.16
N ASP A 113 5.58 -19.53 -6.95
CA ASP A 113 5.53 -20.65 -7.91
C ASP A 113 5.63 -20.23 -9.39
N GLU A 114 5.39 -18.96 -9.75
CA GLU A 114 5.45 -18.50 -11.14
C GLU A 114 6.39 -17.28 -11.31
N ASN A 115 7.54 -17.56 -11.91
CA ASN A 115 8.41 -16.58 -12.55
C ASN A 115 7.71 -16.00 -13.80
N ASP A 116 6.69 -15.16 -13.63
CA ASP A 116 6.31 -14.09 -14.57
C ASP A 116 5.09 -13.31 -14.05
N THR A 117 5.07 -12.01 -14.33
CA THR A 117 4.02 -11.00 -14.03
C THR A 117 3.90 -10.47 -12.59
N ASN A 118 4.42 -9.27 -12.41
CA ASN A 118 4.36 -8.40 -11.23
C ASN A 118 2.90 -7.93 -10.95
N ASP A 119 2.07 -8.77 -10.33
CA ASP A 119 0.65 -8.44 -10.04
C ASP A 119 0.45 -7.61 -8.76
N TYR A 120 1.55 -7.15 -8.14
CA TYR A 120 1.56 -6.15 -7.06
C TYR A 120 0.96 -4.79 -7.48
N ASP A 121 0.78 -4.55 -8.79
CA ASP A 121 0.14 -3.37 -9.37
C ASP A 121 -1.41 -3.41 -9.35
N THR A 122 -2.03 -4.49 -8.86
CA THR A 122 -3.50 -4.65 -8.92
C THR A 122 -4.26 -3.89 -7.81
N PHE A 123 -3.58 -3.48 -6.74
CA PHE A 123 -4.16 -2.53 -5.80
C PHE A 123 -3.74 -1.12 -6.16
N PRO A 124 -4.68 -0.15 -6.12
CA PRO A 124 -4.35 1.22 -6.46
C PRO A 124 -3.24 1.73 -5.54
N SER A 125 -2.05 1.83 -6.11
CA SER A 125 -0.87 2.42 -5.48
C SER A 125 -0.94 3.95 -5.52
N ASP A 126 -1.89 4.49 -6.27
CA ASP A 126 -2.25 5.90 -6.31
C ASP A 126 -3.60 6.19 -5.58
N PRO A 127 -3.70 7.32 -4.90
CA PRO A 127 -4.86 7.70 -4.10
C PRO A 127 -6.13 7.96 -4.94
N GLU A 128 -5.99 8.29 -6.23
CA GLU A 128 -7.12 8.62 -7.11
C GLU A 128 -7.84 7.36 -7.55
N THR A 129 -7.11 6.31 -7.92
CA THR A 129 -7.67 5.00 -8.24
C THR A 129 -8.24 4.34 -6.98
N ALA A 130 -7.61 4.53 -5.82
CA ALA A 130 -8.17 4.11 -4.54
C ALA A 130 -9.50 4.82 -4.27
N MET A 131 -9.54 6.15 -4.41
CA MET A 131 -10.76 6.94 -4.24
C MET A 131 -11.84 6.56 -5.26
N SER A 132 -11.50 6.33 -6.53
CA SER A 132 -12.43 5.91 -7.58
C SER A 132 -13.02 4.53 -7.29
N GLY A 133 -12.19 3.58 -6.86
CA GLY A 133 -12.63 2.26 -6.40
C GLY A 133 -13.57 2.37 -5.21
N LEU A 134 -13.23 3.22 -4.23
CA LEU A 134 -14.05 3.49 -3.05
C LEU A 134 -15.40 4.12 -3.40
N MET A 135 -15.42 5.14 -4.25
CA MET A 135 -16.65 5.80 -4.69
C MET A 135 -17.54 4.86 -5.50
N THR A 136 -16.95 4.02 -6.35
CA THR A 136 -17.69 2.96 -7.06
C THR A 136 -18.32 1.97 -6.09
N LEU A 137 -17.59 1.56 -5.05
CA LEU A 137 -18.08 0.63 -4.04
C LEU A 137 -19.21 1.25 -3.19
N LEU A 138 -19.08 2.52 -2.80
CA LEU A 138 -20.11 3.26 -2.06
C LEU A 138 -21.39 3.48 -2.87
N THR A 139 -21.25 3.82 -4.14
CA THR A 139 -22.40 4.03 -5.04
C THR A 139 -23.23 2.75 -5.21
N ARG A 140 -22.57 1.57 -5.14
CA ARG A 140 -23.23 0.25 -5.18
C ARG A 140 -23.89 -0.15 -3.86
N LEU A 141 -23.58 0.51 -2.75
CA LEU A 141 -24.23 0.28 -1.45
C LEU A 141 -25.49 1.13 -1.26
N THR A 142 -25.63 2.22 -2.02
CA THR A 142 -26.78 3.14 -1.97
C THR A 142 -27.93 2.77 -2.94
N VAL A 143 -27.79 1.69 -3.71
CA VAL A 143 -28.79 1.16 -4.66
C VAL A 143 -29.17 -0.25 -4.25
#